data_AF-A0A401UK59-F1
#
_entry.id   AF-A0A401UK59-F1
#
_cell.length_a   1.000
_cell.length_b   1.000
_cell.length_c   1.000
_cell.angle_alpha   90.00
_cell.angle_beta   90.00
_cell.angle_gamma   90.00
#
_symmetry.space_group_name_H-M   'P 1'
#
loop_
_entity.id
_entity.type
_entity.pdbx_description
1 polymer ?
#
loop_
_entity_poly.entity_id
_entity_poly.type
_entity_poly.pdbx_seq_one_letter_code
_entity_poly.pdbx_strand_id
1 'polypeptide(L)'
;MDFLVNTIIKTIIDTLYLTGMIILVGFILGFLRGHSMGNFQRSFGFKAVAITGVIGVPIHEMSHAIFCVLFGHKIKKVVLLQRRDENGVLGYVSHAYNPNSVYQQAGNFFIGIAPIFGGISVIIALMHIIIPKTYNEFINISLNNINITSISPETIKVILNSYIDLIKTIFSMNNLANPYFILFLFLAICISSHISLSSADIKGASKGLIIIFLLILVVNVFGFSRFFVAESILKYNIVLIGFLIVSLIFSSITYIVSLLLSIIKN
;
A
#
# COMPACT_ATOMS: atom_id res chain seq x y z
N MET A 1 -32.30 -14.22 -18.86
CA MET A 1 -30.83 -14.42 -18.91
C MET A 1 -30.12 -13.09 -18.69
N ASP A 2 -30.54 -12.04 -19.39
CA ASP A 2 -29.88 -10.73 -19.42
C ASP A 2 -29.78 -10.03 -18.06
N PHE A 3 -30.81 -10.09 -17.21
CA PHE A 3 -30.76 -9.47 -15.87
C PHE A 3 -29.68 -10.08 -14.97
N LEU A 4 -29.56 -11.41 -14.95
CA LEU A 4 -28.57 -12.11 -14.13
C LEU A 4 -27.14 -11.80 -14.62
N VAL A 5 -26.93 -11.88 -15.93
CA VAL A 5 -25.64 -11.59 -16.56
C VAL A 5 -25.22 -10.14 -16.30
N ASN A 6 -26.13 -9.18 -16.49
CA ASN A 6 -25.86 -7.76 -16.23
C ASN A 6 -25.52 -7.49 -14.76
N THR A 7 -26.20 -8.16 -13.83
CA THR A 7 -25.95 -8.02 -12.39
C THR A 7 -24.57 -8.55 -12.00
N ILE A 8 -24.16 -9.69 -12.56
CA ILE A 8 -22.83 -10.27 -12.32
C ILE A 8 -21.75 -9.37 -12.91
N ILE A 9 -21.89 -8.92 -14.17
CA ILE A 9 -20.94 -8.01 -14.82
C ILE A 9 -20.77 -6.73 -14.00
N LYS A 10 -21.89 -6.12 -13.57
CA LYS A 10 -21.86 -4.93 -12.72
C LYS A 10 -21.11 -5.18 -11.41
N THR A 11 -21.35 -6.31 -10.76
CA THR A 11 -20.68 -6.69 -9.51
C THR A 11 -19.17 -6.84 -9.70
N ILE A 12 -18.73 -7.44 -10.81
CA ILE A 12 -17.31 -7.53 -11.17
C ILE A 12 -16.73 -6.12 -11.31
N ILE A 13 -17.38 -5.26 -12.08
CA ILE A 13 -16.96 -3.88 -12.32
C ILE A 13 -16.86 -3.09 -11.00
N ASP A 14 -17.89 -3.13 -10.15
CA ASP A 14 -17.90 -2.44 -8.86
C ASP A 14 -16.81 -2.95 -7.92
N THR A 15 -16.57 -4.27 -7.89
CA THR A 15 -15.48 -4.87 -7.11
C THR A 15 -14.11 -4.41 -7.61
N LEU A 16 -13.92 -4.34 -8.93
CA LEU A 16 -12.70 -3.83 -9.54
C LEU A 16 -12.51 -2.34 -9.26
N TYR A 17 -13.56 -1.52 -9.32
CA TYR A 17 -13.47 -0.09 -8.97
C TYR A 17 -13.13 0.13 -7.50
N LEU A 18 -13.55 -0.75 -6.59
CA LEU A 18 -13.26 -0.61 -5.17
C LEU A 18 -11.85 -1.07 -4.80
N THR A 19 -11.39 -2.17 -5.40
CA THR A 19 -10.19 -2.90 -4.94
C THR A 19 -9.05 -2.97 -5.96
N GLY A 20 -9.35 -2.74 -7.25
CA GLY A 20 -8.44 -2.98 -8.36
C GLY A 20 -7.15 -2.17 -8.27
N MET A 21 -7.22 -0.89 -7.88
CA MET A 21 -6.02 -0.05 -7.73
C MET A 21 -5.11 -0.55 -6.59
N ILE A 22 -5.67 -0.99 -5.47
CA ILE A 22 -4.88 -1.54 -4.35
C ILE A 22 -4.17 -2.82 -4.79
N ILE A 23 -4.91 -3.70 -5.48
CA ILE A 23 -4.37 -4.98 -5.98
C ILE A 23 -3.24 -4.72 -6.98
N LEU A 24 -3.46 -3.83 -7.95
CA LEU A 24 -2.47 -3.46 -8.96
C LEU A 24 -1.19 -2.92 -8.31
N VAL A 25 -1.33 -1.93 -7.42
CA VAL A 25 -0.17 -1.35 -6.72
C VAL A 25 0.50 -2.38 -5.82
N GLY A 26 -0.27 -3.22 -5.13
CA GLY A 26 0.27 -4.32 -4.30
C GLY A 26 1.17 -5.26 -5.10
N PHE A 27 0.78 -5.62 -6.33
CA PHE A 27 1.63 -6.42 -7.23
C PHE A 27 2.90 -5.68 -7.66
N ILE A 28 2.79 -4.39 -8.02
CA ILE A 28 3.96 -3.57 -8.39
C ILE A 28 4.94 -3.46 -7.21
N LEU A 29 4.44 -3.20 -6.00
CA LEU A 29 5.25 -3.16 -4.79
C LEU A 29 5.93 -4.52 -4.51
N GLY A 30 5.22 -5.62 -4.71
CA GLY A 30 5.77 -6.97 -4.61
C GLY A 30 6.93 -7.20 -5.59
N PHE A 31 6.77 -6.78 -6.84
CA PHE A 31 7.81 -6.84 -7.86
C PHE A 31 9.03 -6.00 -7.48
N LEU A 32 8.83 -4.72 -7.12
CA LEU A 32 9.91 -3.80 -6.74
C LEU A 32 10.68 -4.32 -5.54
N ARG A 33 9.98 -4.82 -4.51
CA ARG A 33 10.63 -5.41 -3.34
C ARG A 33 11.45 -6.63 -3.69
N GLY A 34 10.90 -7.57 -4.45
CA GLY A 34 11.59 -8.83 -4.79
C GLY A 34 12.96 -8.57 -5.42
N HIS A 35 13.02 -7.64 -6.36
CA HIS A 35 14.27 -7.25 -7.00
C HIS A 35 15.17 -6.44 -6.06
N SER A 36 14.62 -5.48 -5.31
CA SER A 36 15.39 -4.66 -4.38
C SER A 36 16.09 -5.50 -3.31
N MET A 37 15.35 -6.43 -2.71
CA MET A 37 15.87 -7.28 -1.65
C MET A 37 16.88 -8.31 -2.18
N GLY A 38 16.65 -8.84 -3.38
CA GLY A 38 17.61 -9.68 -4.08
C GLY A 38 18.94 -8.95 -4.34
N ASN A 39 18.87 -7.69 -4.79
CA ASN A 39 20.05 -6.87 -5.04
C ASN A 39 20.80 -6.52 -3.75
N PHE A 40 20.09 -6.14 -2.68
CA PHE A 40 20.72 -5.90 -1.38
C PHE A 40 21.38 -7.16 -0.82
N GLN A 41 20.74 -8.32 -0.95
CA GLN A 41 21.30 -9.58 -0.48
C GLN A 41 22.55 -9.99 -1.26
N ARG A 42 22.57 -9.83 -2.59
CA ARG A 42 23.77 -10.11 -3.41
C ARG A 42 24.92 -9.17 -3.06
N SER A 43 24.60 -7.88 -2.88
CA SER A 43 25.61 -6.86 -2.61
C SER A 43 26.15 -6.97 -1.19
N PHE A 44 25.32 -6.94 -0.15
CA PHE A 44 25.77 -6.79 1.24
C PHE A 44 25.47 -8.00 2.13
N GLY A 45 25.00 -9.10 1.53
CA GLY A 45 24.55 -10.26 2.27
C GLY A 45 23.27 -10.00 3.06
N PHE A 46 22.90 -10.97 3.88
CA PHE A 46 21.66 -10.91 4.66
C PHE A 46 21.65 -9.79 5.73
N LYS A 47 22.82 -9.31 6.17
CA LYS A 47 22.90 -8.25 7.20
C LYS A 47 22.22 -6.96 6.75
N ALA A 48 22.34 -6.57 5.49
CA ALA A 48 21.67 -5.36 4.97
C ALA A 48 20.15 -5.51 4.96
N VAL A 49 19.64 -6.69 4.55
CA VAL A 49 18.22 -7.02 4.60
C VAL A 49 17.67 -7.00 6.03
N ALA A 50 18.45 -7.52 6.98
CA ALA A 50 18.08 -7.52 8.38
C ALA A 50 18.02 -6.09 8.96
N ILE A 51 18.99 -5.23 8.61
CA ILE A 51 19.03 -3.83 9.08
C ILE A 51 17.80 -3.05 8.60
N THR A 52 17.44 -3.15 7.32
CA THR A 52 16.22 -2.49 6.82
C THR A 52 14.96 -3.09 7.45
N GLY A 53 15.00 -4.38 7.77
CA GLY A 53 13.92 -5.11 8.44
C GLY A 53 13.64 -4.66 9.87
N VAL A 54 14.63 -4.14 10.61
CA VAL A 54 14.44 -3.68 12.01
C VAL A 54 13.36 -2.61 12.11
N ILE A 55 13.18 -1.79 11.08
CA ILE A 55 12.22 -0.69 11.08
C ILE A 55 10.96 -1.09 10.30
N GLY A 56 11.13 -1.63 9.10
CA GLY A 56 10.01 -1.92 8.22
C GLY A 56 9.12 -3.08 8.71
N VAL A 57 9.70 -4.16 9.26
CA VAL A 57 8.94 -5.34 9.69
C VAL A 57 8.04 -5.03 10.89
N PRO A 58 8.48 -4.33 11.95
CA PRO A 58 7.57 -3.93 13.02
C PRO A 58 6.39 -3.10 12.54
N ILE A 59 6.58 -2.19 11.59
CA ILE A 59 5.48 -1.39 11.03
C ILE A 59 4.53 -2.29 10.23
N HIS A 60 5.06 -3.22 9.44
CA HIS A 60 4.26 -4.22 8.70
C HIS A 60 3.37 -5.03 9.64
N GLU A 61 3.96 -5.65 10.66
CA GLU A 61 3.23 -6.51 11.60
C GLU A 61 2.30 -5.71 12.51
N MET A 62 2.67 -4.49 12.91
CA MET A 62 1.76 -3.63 13.68
C MET A 62 0.54 -3.24 12.84
N SER A 63 0.70 -3.04 11.54
CA SER A 63 -0.42 -2.76 10.63
C SER A 63 -1.43 -3.91 10.63
N HIS A 64 -0.95 -5.15 10.55
CA HIS A 64 -1.79 -6.34 10.71
C HIS A 64 -2.51 -6.38 12.05
N ALA A 65 -1.80 -6.10 13.15
CA ALA A 65 -2.39 -6.10 14.48
C ALA A 65 -3.49 -5.04 14.64
N ILE A 66 -3.27 -3.82 14.15
CA ILE A 66 -4.26 -2.74 14.17
C ILE A 66 -5.53 -3.16 13.43
N PHE A 67 -5.37 -3.69 12.20
CA PHE A 67 -6.52 -4.12 11.41
C PHE A 67 -7.19 -5.36 11.99
N CYS A 68 -6.46 -6.26 12.65
CA CYS A 68 -7.07 -7.35 13.41
C CYS A 68 -8.02 -6.82 14.48
N VAL A 69 -7.61 -5.80 15.25
CA VAL A 69 -8.49 -5.18 16.26
C VAL A 69 -9.70 -4.52 15.60
N LEU A 70 -9.50 -3.76 14.53
CA LEU A 70 -10.59 -3.08 13.81
C LEU A 70 -11.67 -4.07 13.33
N PHE A 71 -11.25 -5.20 12.77
CA PHE A 71 -12.18 -6.21 12.26
C PHE A 71 -12.58 -7.25 13.31
N GLY A 72 -12.26 -7.05 14.59
CA GLY A 72 -12.67 -7.94 15.68
C GLY A 72 -12.03 -9.32 15.65
N HIS A 73 -10.85 -9.46 15.05
CA HIS A 73 -10.05 -10.68 15.08
C HIS A 73 -9.36 -10.83 16.44
N LYS A 74 -9.36 -12.06 16.98
CA LYS A 74 -8.63 -12.38 18.20
C LYS A 74 -7.17 -12.59 17.91
N ILE A 75 -6.33 -11.64 18.29
CA ILE A 75 -4.87 -11.77 18.21
C ILE A 75 -4.41 -12.82 19.22
N LYS A 76 -3.67 -13.81 18.76
CA LYS A 76 -3.06 -14.86 19.59
C LYS A 76 -1.61 -14.54 19.93
N LYS A 77 -0.87 -14.01 18.97
CA LYS A 77 0.56 -13.71 19.12
C LYS A 77 0.98 -12.61 18.16
N VAL A 78 1.79 -11.68 18.63
CA VAL A 78 2.43 -10.63 17.82
C VAL A 78 3.93 -10.79 18.01
N VAL A 79 4.65 -10.98 16.90
CA VAL A 79 6.12 -10.99 16.86
C VAL A 79 6.55 -9.94 15.84
N LEU A 80 6.94 -8.77 16.33
CA LEU A 80 7.29 -7.63 15.47
C LEU A 80 8.64 -7.79 14.77
N LEU A 81 9.57 -8.51 15.39
CA LEU A 81 10.87 -8.81 14.81
C LEU A 81 11.45 -10.07 15.47
N GLN A 82 11.98 -10.97 14.65
CA GLN A 82 12.73 -12.14 15.09
C GLN A 82 13.91 -12.40 14.16
N ARG A 83 14.86 -13.22 14.63
CA ARG A 83 15.86 -13.78 13.72
C ARG A 83 15.14 -14.63 12.67
N ARG A 84 15.70 -14.64 11.45
CA ARG A 84 15.19 -15.41 10.33
C ARG A 84 14.90 -16.85 10.78
N ASP A 85 13.64 -17.26 10.70
CA ASP A 85 13.28 -18.65 10.93
C ASP A 85 13.60 -19.51 9.70
N GLU A 86 13.33 -20.81 9.80
CA GLU A 86 13.57 -21.79 8.73
C GLU A 86 12.82 -21.44 7.43
N ASN A 87 11.72 -20.69 7.53
CA ASN A 87 10.91 -20.23 6.40
C ASN A 87 11.29 -18.82 5.90
N GLY A 88 12.29 -18.18 6.51
CA GLY A 88 12.72 -16.85 6.13
C GLY A 88 11.89 -15.70 6.72
N VAL A 89 11.02 -15.98 7.69
CA VAL A 89 10.09 -15.02 8.28
C VAL A 89 10.78 -14.19 9.37
N LEU A 90 10.64 -12.87 9.28
CA LEU A 90 11.24 -11.88 10.19
C LEU A 90 10.26 -11.34 11.24
N GLY A 91 8.96 -11.58 11.09
CA GLY A 91 7.90 -11.15 11.98
C GLY A 91 6.57 -11.79 11.56
N TYR A 92 5.60 -11.86 12.47
CA TYR A 92 4.26 -12.32 12.16
C TYR A 92 3.23 -11.88 13.20
N VAL A 93 1.98 -11.71 12.76
CA VAL A 93 0.80 -11.66 13.61
C VAL A 93 -0.04 -12.91 13.42
N SER A 94 -0.16 -13.72 14.48
CA SER A 94 -1.10 -14.84 14.52
C SER A 94 -2.42 -14.37 15.10
N HIS A 95 -3.50 -14.52 14.35
CA HIS A 95 -4.85 -14.17 14.77
C HIS A 95 -5.84 -15.28 14.41
N ALA A 96 -7.04 -15.22 15.01
CA ALA A 96 -8.17 -16.08 14.69
C ALA A 96 -9.43 -15.22 14.52
N TYR A 97 -10.34 -15.69 13.68
CA TYR A 97 -11.63 -15.05 13.42
C TYR A 97 -12.73 -16.10 13.40
N ASN A 98 -13.96 -15.65 13.60
CA ASN A 98 -15.17 -16.45 13.47
C ASN A 98 -15.51 -16.63 11.98
N PRO A 99 -15.41 -17.84 11.40
CA PRO A 99 -15.70 -18.07 9.99
C PRO A 99 -17.19 -17.88 9.65
N ASN A 100 -18.08 -17.78 10.64
CA ASN A 100 -19.49 -17.49 10.41
C ASN A 100 -19.78 -15.97 10.39
N SER A 101 -18.81 -15.13 10.77
CA SER A 101 -18.99 -13.67 10.76
C SER A 101 -18.57 -13.08 9.42
N VAL A 102 -19.53 -12.56 8.65
CA VAL A 102 -19.27 -11.89 7.37
C VAL A 102 -18.34 -10.69 7.53
N TYR A 103 -18.50 -9.93 8.62
CA TYR A 103 -17.65 -8.76 8.92
C TYR A 103 -16.17 -9.16 9.09
N GLN A 104 -15.89 -10.19 9.90
CA GLN A 104 -14.52 -10.66 10.12
C GLN A 104 -13.95 -11.32 8.86
N GLN A 105 -14.77 -12.06 8.11
CA GLN A 105 -14.31 -12.64 6.86
C GLN A 105 -13.93 -11.58 5.82
N ALA A 106 -14.74 -10.53 5.66
CA ALA A 106 -14.39 -9.36 4.84
C ALA A 106 -13.13 -8.66 5.37
N GLY A 107 -12.96 -8.61 6.70
CA GLY A 107 -11.77 -8.09 7.36
C GLY A 107 -10.45 -8.73 6.93
N ASN A 108 -10.46 -9.99 6.47
CA ASN A 108 -9.24 -10.62 5.92
C ASN A 108 -8.67 -9.87 4.71
N PHE A 109 -9.52 -9.20 3.91
CA PHE A 109 -9.06 -8.33 2.82
C PHE A 109 -8.21 -7.18 3.34
N PHE A 110 -8.79 -6.44 4.29
CA PHE A 110 -8.18 -5.24 4.84
C PHE A 110 -6.96 -5.54 5.69
N ILE A 111 -6.97 -6.63 6.47
CA ILE A 111 -5.80 -7.12 7.19
C ILE A 111 -4.70 -7.48 6.19
N GLY A 112 -5.00 -8.25 5.16
CA GLY A 112 -4.01 -8.64 4.15
C GLY A 112 -3.32 -7.43 3.48
N ILE A 113 -4.05 -6.35 3.20
CA ILE A 113 -3.48 -5.12 2.60
C ILE A 113 -3.00 -4.08 3.63
N ALA A 114 -3.20 -4.32 4.93
CA ALA A 114 -2.91 -3.37 6.00
C ALA A 114 -1.48 -2.81 5.96
N PRO A 115 -0.43 -3.61 5.67
CA PRO A 115 0.94 -3.10 5.63
C PRO A 115 1.18 -1.99 4.60
N ILE A 116 0.45 -2.00 3.48
CA ILE A 116 0.48 -0.92 2.47
C ILE A 116 0.07 0.40 3.11
N PHE A 117 -1.08 0.41 3.77
CA PHE A 117 -1.60 1.62 4.41
C PHE A 117 -0.76 2.04 5.60
N GLY A 118 -0.39 1.12 6.49
CA GLY A 118 0.39 1.47 7.67
C GLY A 118 1.77 2.03 7.32
N GLY A 119 2.45 1.45 6.34
CA GLY A 119 3.73 1.99 5.87
C GLY A 119 3.60 3.34 5.18
N ILE A 120 2.57 3.54 4.34
CA ILE A 120 2.27 4.87 3.75
C ILE A 120 2.03 5.91 4.85
N SER A 121 1.21 5.57 5.86
CA SER A 121 0.90 6.48 6.97
C SER A 121 2.16 6.89 7.72
N VAL A 122 3.08 5.96 8.00
CA VAL A 122 4.35 6.29 8.67
C VAL A 122 5.24 7.16 7.78
N ILE A 123 5.35 6.85 6.48
CA ILE A 123 6.13 7.68 5.54
C ILE A 123 5.58 9.10 5.47
N ILE A 124 4.26 9.27 5.41
CA ILE A 124 3.61 10.60 5.39
C ILE A 124 3.81 11.34 6.71
N ALA A 125 3.74 10.65 7.85
CA ALA A 125 4.03 11.24 9.14
C ALA A 125 5.50 11.71 9.23
N LEU A 126 6.45 10.91 8.75
CA LEU A 126 7.85 11.31 8.67
C LEU A 126 8.06 12.49 7.71
N MET A 127 7.33 12.52 6.59
CA MET A 127 7.35 13.62 5.63
C MET A 127 6.86 14.92 6.30
N HIS A 128 5.78 14.87 7.08
CA HIS A 128 5.27 16.01 7.84
C HIS A 128 6.30 16.56 8.84
N ILE A 129 6.97 15.66 9.56
CA ILE A 129 7.91 16.05 10.63
C ILE A 129 9.24 16.58 10.07
N ILE A 130 9.79 15.92 9.04
CA ILE A 130 11.17 16.16 8.59
C ILE A 130 11.25 17.09 7.37
N ILE A 131 10.31 16.96 6.42
CA ILE A 131 10.27 17.75 5.18
C ILE A 131 8.87 18.39 4.99
N PRO A 132 8.45 19.28 5.92
CA PRO A 132 7.09 19.81 5.97
C PRO A 132 6.65 20.55 4.70
N LYS A 133 7.59 21.16 3.96
CA LYS A 133 7.29 21.78 2.66
C LYS A 133 6.81 20.75 1.63
N THR A 134 7.48 19.59 1.55
CA THR A 134 7.09 18.48 0.68
C THR A 134 5.75 17.89 1.13
N TYR A 135 5.52 17.77 2.44
CA TYR A 135 4.24 17.34 2.98
C TYR A 135 3.09 18.26 2.55
N ASN A 136 3.26 19.57 2.70
CA ASN A 136 2.23 20.54 2.32
C ASN A 136 1.94 20.47 0.81
N GLU A 137 2.97 20.30 -0.03
CA GLU A 137 2.78 20.12 -1.47
C GLU A 137 1.97 18.84 -1.77
N PHE A 138 2.30 17.73 -1.12
CA PHE A 138 1.54 16.48 -1.24
C PHE A 138 0.05 16.66 -0.86
N ILE A 139 -0.22 17.37 0.24
CA ILE A 139 -1.59 17.65 0.69
C ILE A 139 -2.30 18.56 -0.32
N ASN A 140 -1.65 19.60 -0.84
CA ASN A 140 -2.22 20.48 -1.85
C ASN A 140 -2.58 19.72 -3.13
N ILE A 141 -1.69 18.86 -3.62
CA ILE A 141 -1.96 17.98 -4.78
C ILE A 141 -3.18 17.10 -4.49
N SER A 142 -3.25 16.49 -3.31
CA SER A 142 -4.37 15.62 -2.91
C SER A 142 -5.69 16.39 -2.86
N LEU A 143 -5.71 17.60 -2.28
CA LEU A 143 -6.89 18.44 -2.20
C LEU A 143 -7.36 18.93 -3.58
N ASN A 144 -6.44 19.33 -4.45
CA ASN A 144 -6.75 19.75 -5.81
C ASN A 144 -7.36 18.59 -6.62
N ASN A 145 -6.82 17.38 -6.44
CA ASN A 145 -7.29 16.20 -7.15
C ASN A 145 -8.71 15.75 -6.72
N ILE A 146 -9.17 16.07 -5.49
CA ILE A 146 -10.54 15.76 -5.04
C ILE A 146 -11.61 16.48 -5.88
N ASN A 147 -11.27 17.62 -6.48
CA ASN A 147 -12.20 18.41 -7.31
C ASN A 147 -12.36 17.86 -8.73
N ILE A 148 -11.66 16.79 -9.08
CA ILE A 148 -11.75 16.15 -10.39
C ILE A 148 -13.06 15.34 -10.48
N THR A 149 -13.90 15.70 -11.44
CA THR A 149 -15.22 15.07 -11.66
C THR A 149 -15.25 14.13 -12.87
N SER A 150 -14.25 14.21 -13.75
CA SER A 150 -14.13 13.34 -14.93
C SER A 150 -12.67 13.05 -15.27
N ILE A 151 -12.42 11.93 -15.94
CA ILE A 151 -11.08 11.54 -16.38
C ILE A 151 -10.96 11.89 -17.87
N SER A 152 -10.19 12.94 -18.16
CA SER A 152 -9.78 13.31 -19.52
C SER A 152 -8.26 13.16 -19.70
N PRO A 153 -7.74 13.09 -20.93
CA PRO A 153 -6.29 13.08 -21.18
C PRO A 153 -5.57 14.28 -20.55
N GLU A 154 -6.19 15.46 -20.55
CA GLU A 154 -5.68 16.68 -19.92
C GLU A 154 -5.61 16.51 -18.40
N THR A 155 -6.66 15.96 -17.80
CA THR A 155 -6.72 15.68 -16.36
C THR A 155 -5.62 14.72 -15.93
N ILE A 156 -5.41 13.65 -16.70
CA ILE A 156 -4.32 12.69 -16.46
C ILE A 156 -2.96 13.39 -16.53
N LYS A 157 -2.75 14.25 -17.53
CA LYS A 157 -1.51 15.03 -17.68
C LYS A 157 -1.27 15.95 -16.48
N VAL A 158 -2.31 16.63 -15.99
CA VAL A 158 -2.23 17.49 -14.80
C VAL A 158 -1.82 16.66 -13.58
N ILE A 159 -2.48 15.53 -13.33
CA ILE A 159 -2.16 14.62 -12.21
C ILE A 159 -0.70 14.16 -12.29
N LEU A 160 -0.26 13.70 -13.47
CA LEU A 160 1.11 13.23 -13.66
C LEU A 160 2.14 14.34 -13.40
N ASN A 161 1.89 15.55 -13.92
CA ASN A 161 2.77 16.69 -13.69
C ASN A 161 2.86 17.05 -12.21
N SER A 162 1.74 17.03 -11.47
CA SER A 162 1.73 17.27 -10.03
C SER A 162 2.61 16.29 -9.27
N TYR A 163 2.56 14.99 -9.60
CA TYR A 163 3.43 14.00 -8.94
C TYR A 163 4.89 14.08 -9.40
N ILE A 164 5.17 14.50 -10.63
CA ILE A 164 6.53 14.82 -11.08
C ILE A 164 7.09 16.00 -10.27
N ASP A 165 6.29 17.04 -10.06
CA ASP A 165 6.68 18.21 -9.27
C ASP A 165 6.83 17.88 -7.78
N LEU A 166 6.04 16.92 -7.26
CA LEU A 166 6.27 16.35 -5.93
C LEU A 166 7.64 15.68 -5.83
N ILE A 167 8.05 14.88 -6.82
CA ILE A 167 9.38 14.25 -6.86
C ILE A 167 10.48 15.31 -6.89
N LYS A 168 10.34 16.36 -7.72
CA LYS A 168 11.30 17.48 -7.74
C LYS A 168 11.39 18.18 -6.39
N THR A 169 10.26 18.32 -5.71
CA THR A 169 10.19 18.94 -4.38
C THR A 169 10.87 18.06 -3.32
N ILE A 170 10.67 16.73 -3.36
CA ILE A 170 11.36 15.75 -2.51
C ILE A 170 12.88 15.93 -2.65
N PHE A 171 13.40 15.96 -3.88
CA PHE A 171 14.83 16.06 -4.17
C PHE A 171 15.33 17.49 -4.43
N SER A 172 14.66 18.50 -3.86
CA SER A 172 15.11 19.89 -3.98
C SER A 172 16.44 20.12 -3.25
N MET A 173 17.23 21.09 -3.70
CA MET A 173 18.52 21.42 -3.06
C MET A 173 18.38 21.76 -1.58
N ASN A 174 17.25 22.37 -1.19
CA ASN A 174 16.94 22.66 0.21
C ASN A 174 16.82 21.38 1.05
N ASN A 175 16.18 20.34 0.49
CA ASN A 175 16.07 19.06 1.18
C ASN A 175 17.40 18.31 1.18
N LEU A 176 18.15 18.32 0.07
CA LEU A 176 19.46 17.66 -0.02
C LEU A 176 20.50 18.27 0.93
N ALA A 177 20.44 19.57 1.19
CA ALA A 177 21.29 20.24 2.18
C ALA A 177 20.88 19.97 3.63
N ASN A 178 19.66 19.46 3.87
CA ASN A 178 19.17 19.14 5.21
C ASN A 178 19.67 17.74 5.62
N PRO A 179 20.51 17.60 6.66
CA PRO A 179 21.01 16.29 7.09
C PRO A 179 19.88 15.35 7.56
N TYR A 180 18.77 15.89 8.07
CA TYR A 180 17.59 15.10 8.45
C TYR A 180 16.90 14.47 7.24
N PHE A 181 17.06 15.02 6.03
CA PHE A 181 16.53 14.41 4.81
C PHE A 181 17.17 13.06 4.50
N ILE A 182 18.48 12.89 4.79
CA ILE A 182 19.17 11.61 4.62
C ILE A 182 18.57 10.57 5.59
N LEU A 183 18.32 10.98 6.85
CA LEU A 183 17.62 10.13 7.82
C LEU A 183 16.21 9.77 7.32
N PHE A 184 15.45 10.74 6.80
CA PHE A 184 14.14 10.50 6.21
C PHE A 184 14.21 9.47 5.06
N LEU A 185 15.13 9.65 4.11
CA LEU A 185 15.32 8.71 3.00
C LEU A 185 15.68 7.31 3.48
N PHE A 186 16.58 7.20 4.47
CA PHE A 186 16.94 5.91 5.06
C PHE A 186 15.73 5.22 5.69
N LEU A 187 14.94 5.95 6.50
CA LEU A 187 13.72 5.41 7.12
C LEU A 187 12.68 5.03 6.06
N ALA A 188 12.45 5.88 5.07
CA ALA A 188 11.52 5.63 3.98
C ALA A 188 11.92 4.37 3.20
N ILE A 189 13.21 4.19 2.88
CA ILE A 189 13.73 2.97 2.24
C ILE A 189 13.50 1.74 3.12
N CYS A 190 13.79 1.81 4.42
CA CYS A 190 13.55 0.69 5.33
C CYS A 190 12.08 0.29 5.36
N ILE A 191 11.18 1.27 5.41
CA ILE A 191 9.74 1.04 5.42
C ILE A 191 9.28 0.48 4.07
N SER A 192 9.57 1.16 2.96
CA SER A 192 9.11 0.77 1.62
C SER A 192 9.66 -0.57 1.14
N SER A 193 10.81 -1.01 1.68
CA SER A 193 11.38 -2.35 1.42
C SER A 193 10.57 -3.48 2.06
N HIS A 194 9.75 -3.19 3.07
CA HIS A 194 9.02 -4.20 3.82
C HIS A 194 7.50 -4.01 3.79
N ILE A 195 6.97 -2.96 3.15
CA ILE A 195 5.53 -2.76 2.96
C ILE A 195 4.86 -3.85 2.09
N SER A 196 5.59 -4.49 1.17
CA SER A 196 4.95 -5.36 0.19
C SER A 196 4.27 -6.57 0.84
N LEU A 197 3.19 -7.03 0.22
CA LEU A 197 2.41 -8.16 0.72
C LEU A 197 3.18 -9.49 0.61
N SER A 198 3.18 -10.27 1.68
CA SER A 198 3.64 -11.66 1.66
C SER A 198 2.61 -12.58 1.00
N SER A 199 3.02 -13.82 0.69
CA SER A 199 2.08 -14.82 0.17
C SER A 199 0.94 -15.15 1.15
N ALA A 200 1.19 -15.05 2.46
CA ALA A 200 0.16 -15.23 3.49
C ALA A 200 -0.84 -14.07 3.46
N ASP A 201 -0.34 -12.84 3.32
CA ASP A 201 -1.15 -11.62 3.22
C ASP A 201 -2.08 -11.67 2.00
N ILE A 202 -1.54 -12.04 0.84
CA ILE A 202 -2.32 -12.19 -0.41
C ILE A 202 -3.37 -13.28 -0.27
N LYS A 203 -3.05 -14.41 0.38
CA LYS A 203 -4.00 -15.50 0.60
C LYS A 203 -5.11 -15.12 1.59
N GLY A 204 -4.80 -14.33 2.62
CA GLY A 204 -5.80 -13.73 3.49
C GLY A 204 -6.68 -12.76 2.70
N ALA A 205 -6.04 -11.88 1.92
CA ALA A 205 -6.74 -10.86 1.17
C ALA A 205 -7.69 -11.44 0.13
N SER A 206 -7.28 -12.48 -0.60
CA SER A 206 -8.12 -13.12 -1.61
C SER A 206 -9.38 -13.77 -1.03
N LYS A 207 -9.29 -14.37 0.17
CA LYS A 207 -10.47 -14.87 0.89
C LYS A 207 -11.44 -13.76 1.25
N GLY A 208 -10.92 -12.63 1.76
CA GLY A 208 -11.75 -11.47 2.08
C GLY A 208 -12.36 -10.82 0.83
N LEU A 209 -11.64 -10.80 -0.28
CA LEU A 209 -12.11 -10.25 -1.56
C LEU A 209 -13.33 -11.01 -2.08
N ILE A 210 -13.38 -12.34 -1.94
CA ILE A 210 -14.55 -13.14 -2.28
C ILE A 210 -15.77 -12.69 -1.48
N ILE A 211 -15.61 -12.40 -0.19
CA ILE A 211 -16.70 -11.95 0.67
C ILE A 211 -17.16 -10.54 0.29
N ILE A 212 -16.22 -9.64 -0.01
CA ILE A 212 -16.53 -8.30 -0.53
C ILE A 212 -17.32 -8.41 -1.84
N PHE A 213 -16.90 -9.27 -2.77
CA PHE A 213 -17.63 -9.53 -4.01
C PHE A 213 -19.06 -10.01 -3.73
N LEU A 214 -19.26 -10.96 -2.81
CA LEU A 214 -20.59 -11.45 -2.45
C LEU A 214 -21.46 -10.37 -1.80
N LEU A 215 -20.88 -9.50 -0.97
CA LEU A 215 -21.60 -8.35 -0.40
C LEU A 215 -22.04 -7.36 -1.48
N ILE A 216 -21.15 -7.03 -2.43
CA ILE A 216 -21.47 -6.17 -3.57
C ILE A 216 -22.54 -6.82 -4.46
N LEU A 217 -22.48 -8.15 -4.64
CA LEU A 217 -23.49 -8.90 -5.40
C LEU A 217 -24.87 -8.72 -4.78
N VAL A 218 -24.99 -8.89 -3.46
CA VAL A 218 -26.25 -8.68 -2.72
C VAL A 218 -26.77 -7.26 -2.94
N VAL A 219 -25.91 -6.25 -2.75
CA VAL A 219 -26.23 -4.84 -2.99
C VAL A 219 -26.73 -4.59 -4.41
N ASN A 220 -26.10 -5.22 -5.42
CA ASN A 220 -26.47 -5.10 -6.82
C ASN A 220 -27.80 -5.78 -7.15
N VAL A 221 -28.06 -6.97 -6.61
CA VAL A 221 -29.31 -7.72 -6.79
C VAL A 221 -30.51 -6.91 -6.28
N PHE A 222 -30.38 -6.27 -5.12
CA PHE A 222 -31.42 -5.40 -4.55
C PHE A 222 -31.49 -4.01 -5.18
N GLY A 223 -30.60 -3.70 -6.14
CA GLY A 223 -30.58 -2.41 -6.81
C GLY A 223 -30.10 -1.24 -5.93
N PHE A 224 -29.49 -1.51 -4.77
CA PHE A 224 -28.94 -0.48 -3.89
C PHE A 224 -27.71 0.21 -4.49
N SER A 225 -27.06 -0.38 -5.49
CA SER A 225 -25.91 0.25 -6.14
C SER A 225 -26.24 1.52 -6.92
N ARG A 226 -27.52 1.82 -7.14
CA ARG A 226 -27.98 3.10 -7.69
C ARG A 226 -27.69 4.27 -6.75
N PHE A 227 -27.52 4.00 -5.46
CA PHE A 227 -27.19 5.01 -4.45
C PHE A 227 -25.70 5.36 -4.41
N PHE A 228 -24.83 4.55 -5.03
CA PHE A 228 -23.43 4.93 -5.22
C PHE A 228 -23.33 5.88 -6.40
N VAL A 229 -22.99 7.13 -6.11
CA VAL A 229 -22.73 8.15 -7.14
C VAL A 229 -21.37 7.85 -7.77
N ALA A 230 -21.32 7.73 -9.11
CA ALA A 230 -20.08 7.46 -9.84
C ALA A 230 -18.96 8.46 -9.50
N GLU A 231 -19.33 9.71 -9.24
CA GLU A 231 -18.42 10.76 -8.77
C GLU A 231 -17.77 10.43 -7.41
N SER A 232 -18.50 9.82 -6.47
CA SER A 232 -17.95 9.42 -5.16
C SER A 232 -16.91 8.29 -5.31
N ILE A 233 -17.16 7.32 -6.19
CA ILE A 233 -16.22 6.24 -6.48
C ILE A 233 -14.97 6.78 -7.18
N LEU A 234 -15.14 7.75 -8.07
CA LEU A 234 -14.03 8.44 -8.72
C LEU A 234 -13.16 9.17 -7.70
N LYS A 235 -13.76 10.00 -6.83
CA LYS A 235 -13.04 10.73 -5.77
C LYS A 235 -12.30 9.79 -4.83
N TYR A 236 -12.94 8.69 -4.43
CA TYR A 236 -12.28 7.63 -3.65
C TYR A 236 -11.02 7.11 -4.35
N ASN A 237 -11.12 6.74 -5.63
CA ASN A 237 -9.99 6.20 -6.38
C ASN A 237 -8.86 7.23 -6.56
N ILE A 238 -9.20 8.50 -6.82
CA ILE A 238 -8.22 9.57 -6.98
C ILE A 238 -7.43 9.79 -5.69
N VAL A 239 -8.12 9.87 -4.55
CA VAL A 239 -7.47 10.02 -3.23
C VAL A 239 -6.60 8.79 -2.92
N LEU A 240 -7.15 7.59 -3.14
CA LEU A 240 -6.45 6.34 -2.92
C LEU A 240 -5.15 6.26 -3.74
N ILE A 241 -5.19 6.62 -5.02
CA ILE A 241 -4.01 6.68 -5.90
C ILE A 241 -2.97 7.64 -5.34
N GLY A 242 -3.38 8.80 -4.81
CA GLY A 242 -2.47 9.75 -4.20
C GLY A 242 -1.74 9.20 -2.98
N PHE A 243 -2.39 8.41 -2.14
CA PHE A 243 -1.69 7.73 -1.06
C PHE A 243 -0.78 6.61 -1.58
N LEU A 244 -1.26 5.80 -2.53
CA LEU A 244 -0.52 4.67 -3.07
C LEU A 244 0.74 5.10 -3.84
N ILE A 245 0.71 6.24 -4.56
CA ILE A 245 1.87 6.70 -5.34
C ILE A 245 3.05 7.10 -4.45
N VAL A 246 2.81 7.53 -3.20
CA VAL A 246 3.88 7.78 -2.23
C VAL A 246 4.69 6.50 -1.99
N SER A 247 4.00 5.36 -1.75
CA SER A 247 4.69 4.08 -1.59
C SER A 247 5.44 3.66 -2.85
N LEU A 248 4.86 3.87 -4.04
CA LEU A 248 5.50 3.55 -5.31
C LEU A 248 6.75 4.38 -5.55
N ILE A 249 6.74 5.68 -5.22
CA ILE A 249 7.90 6.57 -5.34
C ILE A 249 9.04 6.04 -4.48
N PHE A 250 8.81 5.78 -3.19
CA PHE A 250 9.86 5.32 -2.28
C PHE A 250 10.32 3.88 -2.55
N SER A 251 9.43 2.98 -2.95
CA SER A 251 9.81 1.64 -3.42
C SER A 251 10.62 1.70 -4.72
N SER A 252 10.32 2.64 -5.62
CA SER A 252 11.10 2.83 -6.85
C SER A 252 12.49 3.41 -6.57
N ILE A 253 12.59 4.39 -5.64
CA ILE A 253 13.87 4.91 -5.16
C ILE A 253 14.70 3.79 -4.54
N THR A 254 14.10 2.98 -3.67
CA THR A 254 14.73 1.80 -3.06
C THR A 254 15.28 0.85 -4.12
N TYR A 255 14.49 0.58 -5.16
CA TYR A 255 14.90 -0.27 -6.26
C TYR A 255 16.09 0.30 -7.03
N ILE A 256 16.06 1.58 -7.39
CA ILE A 256 17.17 2.26 -8.08
C ILE A 256 18.45 2.21 -7.23
N VAL A 257 18.35 2.52 -5.94
CA VAL A 257 19.49 2.45 -5.00
C VAL A 257 20.05 1.02 -4.95
N SER A 258 19.18 0.02 -4.87
CA SER A 258 19.61 -1.39 -4.84
C SER A 258 20.35 -1.81 -6.13
N LEU A 259 19.90 -1.31 -7.29
CA LEU A 259 20.52 -1.59 -8.58
C LEU A 259 21.92 -0.98 -8.67
N LEU A 260 22.04 0.30 -8.32
CA LEU A 260 23.33 1.01 -8.32
C LEU A 260 24.36 0.28 -7.44
N LEU A 261 23.94 -0.13 -6.24
CA LEU A 261 24.80 -0.86 -5.31
C LEU A 261 25.19 -2.25 -5.83
N SER A 262 24.30 -2.93 -6.56
CA SER A 262 24.61 -4.23 -7.17
C SER A 262 25.59 -4.13 -8.32
N ILE A 263 25.61 -3.01 -9.06
CA ILE A 263 26.55 -2.77 -10.14
C ILE A 263 27.95 -2.44 -9.58
N ILE A 264 28.03 -1.62 -8.52
CA ILE A 264 29.32 -1.19 -7.94
C ILE A 264 30.09 -2.35 -7.31
N LYS A 265 29.40 -3.41 -6.86
CA LYS A 265 30.00 -4.51 -6.11
C LYS A 265 30.26 -5.78 -6.94
N ASN A 266 29.72 -5.85 -8.15
CA ASN A 266 30.09 -6.85 -9.16
C ASN A 266 31.31 -6.39 -9.95
#